data_AF-A0A9D1UP24-F1
#
_entry.id   AF-A0A9D1UP24-F1
#
_cell.length_a   1.000
_cell.length_b   1.000
_cell.length_c   1.000
_cell.angle_alpha   90.00
_cell.angle_beta   90.00
_cell.angle_gamma   90.00
#
_symmetry.space_group_name_H-M   'P 1'
#
loop_
_entity.id
_entity.type
_entity.pdbx_description
1 polymer ?
#
loop_
_entity_poly.entity_id
_entity_poly.type
_entity_poly.pdbx_seq_one_letter_code
_entity_poly.pdbx_strand_id
1 'polypeptide(L)'
;MSITENSILLRWLAGVWAVLTGAWRESGLGRFFRGCESAVRRWAEGSGIWQFVWRDGTLPRVWPESISCRLFTGILNIPCAIAKWIYRVGKGLWDGSLAFRFVSALGGASFVFLGLLMLVMLIVPHSYWNNAYGLLGAVGVTALFVLGSAARPRHRLEADRLGPYMLFYLILLFYALVGSLSTSLSMRYFLFHVTSFLLVLLVVSSVQKYEQLRLVVALAVAGLVIASLYGCYQSYVGVEIVASQQDMSVNEGMPGRIYSFFDNPNNFAEILAMLIPLDIALFLGAKTWRGRFWSLAALVPCLISIGATYGRASWIGLAFAVLVMVALENWRLIPVALVLGVCAIPFLPETIYNRILTIGNMQDSSTRYRFSIYEATSNLMKDYWYRGVGLDPQVMQRVFQTYPTMFDGSYPIHTHNNYLQMWGETGILGLIAYVGVLLYGLKTGVKQFYKTMDKRVRHMLAASIGALCGIMVISVAEYTWFYPRNMFIYWFLFGVIFTCIKLGRSEQQSK
;
A
#
# COMPACT_ATOMS: atom_id res chain seq x y z
N MET A 1 13.78 12.97 -27.59
CA MET A 1 13.89 14.45 -27.54
C MET A 1 13.55 15.12 -28.88
N SER A 2 13.46 14.41 -30.01
CA SER A 2 13.18 15.05 -31.33
C SER A 2 11.73 15.51 -31.57
N ILE A 3 10.72 14.96 -30.88
CA ILE A 3 9.32 15.40 -31.07
C ILE A 3 9.02 16.71 -30.33
N THR A 4 9.63 16.92 -29.16
CA THR A 4 9.53 18.19 -28.41
C THR A 4 10.19 19.36 -29.15
N GLU A 5 11.18 19.08 -29.99
CA GLU A 5 11.82 20.11 -30.81
C GLU A 5 11.00 20.47 -32.05
N ASN A 6 10.16 19.57 -32.57
CA ASN A 6 9.42 19.82 -33.82
C ASN A 6 7.93 20.18 -33.61
N SER A 7 7.39 20.07 -32.39
CA SER A 7 6.00 20.43 -32.11
C SER A 7 5.88 21.87 -31.60
N ILE A 8 5.26 22.72 -32.42
CA ILE A 8 4.96 24.13 -32.09
C ILE A 8 4.11 24.23 -30.83
N LEU A 9 3.11 23.34 -30.67
CA LEU A 9 2.24 23.29 -29.50
C LEU A 9 3.01 22.97 -28.21
N LEU A 10 3.91 21.96 -28.25
CA LEU A 10 4.71 21.59 -27.08
C LEU A 10 5.74 22.67 -26.73
N ARG A 11 6.32 23.36 -27.72
CA ARG A 11 7.21 24.53 -27.48
C ARG A 11 6.44 25.69 -26.87
N TRP A 12 5.24 25.96 -27.36
CA TRP A 12 4.38 27.02 -26.82
C TRP A 12 3.97 26.70 -25.39
N LEU A 13 3.49 25.48 -25.11
CA LEU A 13 3.15 25.03 -23.75
C LEU A 13 4.37 25.03 -22.80
N ALA A 14 5.54 24.59 -23.27
CA ALA A 14 6.77 24.66 -22.50
C ALA A 14 7.23 26.10 -22.25
N GLY A 15 7.04 27.00 -23.21
CA GLY A 15 7.30 28.43 -23.08
C GLY A 15 6.37 29.08 -22.06
N VAL A 16 5.05 28.81 -22.15
CA VAL A 16 4.06 29.25 -21.16
C VAL A 16 4.40 28.70 -19.79
N TRP A 17 4.77 27.42 -19.67
CA TRP A 17 5.21 26.83 -18.41
C TRP A 17 6.49 27.47 -17.86
N ALA A 18 7.47 27.79 -18.71
CA ALA A 18 8.70 28.47 -18.31
C ALA A 18 8.41 29.90 -17.81
N VAL A 19 7.52 30.63 -18.49
CA VAL A 19 7.06 31.96 -18.05
C VAL A 19 6.30 31.87 -16.74
N LEU A 20 5.37 30.93 -16.60
CA LEU A 20 4.60 30.73 -15.37
C LEU A 20 5.49 30.33 -14.18
N THR A 21 6.49 29.46 -14.40
CA THR A 21 7.42 29.05 -13.35
C THR A 21 8.44 30.14 -12.99
N GLY A 22 8.86 30.94 -13.97
CA GLY A 22 9.67 32.15 -13.74
C GLY A 22 8.88 33.22 -12.97
N ALA A 23 7.67 33.53 -13.43
CA ALA A 23 6.76 34.44 -12.75
C ALA A 23 6.43 33.97 -11.34
N TRP A 24 6.21 32.66 -11.12
CA TRP A 24 6.03 32.10 -9.79
C TRP A 24 7.26 32.33 -8.89
N ARG A 25 8.48 32.14 -9.41
CA ARG A 25 9.72 32.40 -8.66
C ARG A 25 9.87 33.86 -8.25
N GLU A 26 9.34 34.81 -9.01
CA GLU A 26 9.47 36.24 -8.69
C GLU A 26 8.22 36.80 -7.98
N SER A 27 7.10 36.08 -8.05
CA SER A 27 5.83 36.46 -7.43
C SER A 27 5.91 36.62 -5.92
N GLY A 28 5.07 37.49 -5.38
CA GLY A 28 4.89 37.66 -3.93
C GLY A 28 4.47 36.35 -3.25
N LEU A 29 3.60 35.55 -3.88
CA LEU A 29 3.20 34.23 -3.41
C LEU A 29 4.38 33.24 -3.36
N GLY A 30 5.20 33.17 -4.41
CA GLY A 30 6.38 32.30 -4.44
C GLY A 30 7.46 32.73 -3.44
N ARG A 31 7.60 34.03 -3.17
CA ARG A 31 8.44 34.55 -2.07
C ARG A 31 7.85 34.19 -0.70
N PHE A 32 6.55 34.35 -0.51
CA PHE A 32 5.84 33.97 0.72
C PHE A 32 6.01 32.48 1.02
N PHE A 33 5.75 31.60 0.05
CA PHE A 33 5.93 30.16 0.22
C PHE A 33 7.40 29.81 0.51
N ARG A 34 8.39 30.38 -0.18
CA ARG A 34 9.80 30.17 0.21
C ARG A 34 10.11 30.64 1.63
N GLY A 35 9.51 31.76 2.04
CA GLY A 35 9.52 32.24 3.42
C GLY A 35 8.97 31.20 4.38
N CYS A 36 7.77 30.67 4.11
CA CYS A 36 7.14 29.60 4.88
C CYS A 36 8.00 28.33 4.92
N GLU A 37 8.61 27.89 3.81
CA GLU A 37 9.53 26.75 3.81
C GLU A 37 10.74 26.99 4.71
N SER A 38 11.35 28.18 4.61
CA SER A 38 12.48 28.52 5.47
C SER A 38 12.07 28.61 6.94
N ALA A 39 10.84 29.05 7.23
CA ALA A 39 10.31 29.17 8.59
C ALA A 39 9.97 27.80 9.17
N VAL A 40 9.22 26.98 8.43
CA VAL A 40 8.88 25.60 8.80
C VAL A 40 10.14 24.78 8.98
N ARG A 41 11.14 24.92 8.10
CA ARG A 41 12.41 24.21 8.23
C ARG A 41 13.20 24.66 9.45
N ARG A 42 13.27 25.97 9.74
CA ARG A 42 13.89 26.50 10.96
C ARG A 42 13.17 26.03 12.22
N TRP A 43 11.84 26.04 12.22
CA TRP A 43 11.03 25.54 13.34
C TRP A 43 11.18 24.03 13.53
N ALA A 44 11.24 23.27 12.45
CA ALA A 44 11.49 21.83 12.50
C ALA A 44 12.90 21.56 13.04
N GLU A 45 13.94 22.18 12.49
CA GLU A 45 15.33 21.98 12.93
C GLU A 45 15.56 22.40 14.39
N GLY A 46 14.87 23.45 14.86
CA GLY A 46 14.91 23.90 16.26
C GLY A 46 13.95 23.17 17.21
N SER A 47 13.01 22.37 16.71
CA SER A 47 12.03 21.66 17.54
C SER A 47 12.61 20.38 18.11
N GLY A 48 12.64 20.27 19.44
CA GLY A 48 13.03 19.04 20.13
C GLY A 48 12.16 17.83 19.75
N ILE A 49 10.88 18.06 19.42
CA ILE A 49 9.95 17.02 18.94
C ILE A 49 10.41 16.50 17.58
N TRP A 50 10.74 17.41 16.65
CA TRP A 50 11.24 17.02 15.33
C TRP A 50 12.58 16.29 15.43
N GLN A 51 13.51 16.78 16.25
CA GLN A 51 14.78 16.10 16.50
C GLN A 51 14.56 14.70 17.10
N PHE A 52 13.64 14.55 18.04
CA PHE A 52 13.29 13.26 18.64
C PHE A 52 12.68 12.30 17.60
N VAL A 53 11.69 12.76 16.83
CA VAL A 53 11.02 11.97 15.79
C VAL A 53 12.00 11.60 14.67
N TRP A 54 12.93 12.49 14.30
CA TRP A 54 13.88 12.26 13.23
C TRP A 54 15.14 11.52 13.68
N ARG A 55 15.47 11.46 14.98
CA ARG A 55 16.60 10.69 15.51
C ARG A 55 16.45 9.20 15.16
N ASP A 56 17.51 8.56 14.68
CA ASP A 56 17.48 7.10 14.52
C ASP A 56 17.38 6.44 15.89
N GLY A 57 16.32 5.64 16.09
CA GLY A 57 16.13 4.90 17.32
C GLY A 57 17.28 3.93 17.57
N THR A 58 17.55 3.63 18.84
CA THR A 58 18.58 2.66 19.24
C THR A 58 18.29 1.28 18.64
N LEU A 59 17.04 0.82 18.68
CA LEU A 59 16.60 -0.46 18.12
C LEU A 59 16.93 -0.60 16.62
N PRO A 60 16.48 0.29 15.70
CA PRO A 60 16.89 0.22 14.30
C PRO A 60 18.40 0.28 14.02
N ARG A 61 19.17 0.99 14.84
CA ARG A 61 20.63 1.11 14.68
C ARG A 61 21.35 -0.20 14.99
N VAL A 62 21.00 -0.83 16.11
CA VAL A 62 21.64 -2.07 16.58
C VAL A 62 21.05 -3.31 15.90
N TRP A 63 19.87 -3.19 15.29
CA TRP A 63 19.15 -4.30 14.67
C TRP A 63 20.02 -5.20 13.76
N PRO A 64 20.80 -4.69 12.79
CA PRO A 64 21.58 -5.55 11.89
C PRO A 64 22.62 -6.43 12.60
N GLU A 65 23.14 -5.97 13.75
CA GLU A 65 24.17 -6.66 14.55
C GLU A 65 23.56 -7.53 15.66
N SER A 66 22.27 -7.34 15.95
CA SER A 66 21.57 -8.02 17.03
C SER A 66 21.49 -9.54 16.82
N ILE A 67 21.51 -10.28 17.93
CA ILE A 67 21.30 -11.73 17.93
C ILE A 67 19.92 -12.07 17.36
N SER A 68 18.88 -11.31 17.73
CA SER A 68 17.52 -11.49 17.25
C SER A 68 17.42 -11.39 15.72
N CYS A 69 18.08 -10.40 15.10
CA CYS A 69 18.12 -10.29 13.64
C CYS A 69 18.86 -11.45 12.99
N ARG A 70 20.00 -11.87 13.56
CA ARG A 70 20.77 -13.02 13.06
C ARG A 70 19.98 -14.32 13.16
N LEU A 71 19.30 -14.57 14.27
CA LEU A 71 18.41 -15.73 14.45
C LEU A 71 17.23 -15.68 13.49
N PHE A 72 16.52 -14.56 13.42
CA PHE A 72 15.38 -14.39 12.52
C PHE A 72 15.75 -14.60 11.05
N THR A 73 16.84 -13.96 10.61
CA THR A 73 17.36 -14.13 9.25
C THR A 73 17.88 -15.55 9.00
N GLY A 74 18.54 -16.15 9.99
CA GLY A 74 19.04 -17.51 9.93
C GLY A 74 17.91 -18.52 9.74
N ILE A 75 16.87 -18.46 10.59
CA ILE A 75 15.68 -19.32 10.53
C ILE A 75 15.00 -19.21 9.17
N LEU A 76 14.73 -17.99 8.70
CA LEU A 76 14.09 -17.78 7.40
C LEU A 76 14.93 -18.27 6.22
N ASN A 77 16.26 -18.30 6.35
CA ASN A 77 17.16 -18.76 5.30
C ASN A 77 17.51 -20.26 5.37
N ILE A 78 17.01 -21.02 6.35
CA ILE A 78 17.21 -22.48 6.41
C ILE A 78 16.83 -23.15 5.07
N PRO A 79 15.68 -22.85 4.44
CA PRO A 79 15.34 -23.44 3.13
C PRO A 79 16.36 -23.10 2.03
N CYS A 80 16.85 -21.86 1.99
CA CYS A 80 17.89 -21.45 1.03
C CYS A 80 19.22 -22.17 1.30
N ALA A 81 19.58 -22.38 2.57
CA ALA A 81 20.80 -23.09 2.96
C ALA A 81 20.74 -24.58 2.56
N ILE A 82 19.60 -25.23 2.79
CA ILE A 82 19.34 -26.61 2.35
C ILE A 82 19.43 -26.72 0.83
N ALA A 83 18.75 -25.83 0.09
CA ALA A 83 18.78 -25.84 -1.38
C ALA A 83 20.21 -25.67 -1.94
N LYS A 84 21.00 -24.75 -1.36
CA LYS A 84 22.41 -24.55 -1.72
C LYS A 84 23.30 -25.74 -1.35
N TRP A 85 23.01 -26.43 -0.24
CA TRP A 85 23.73 -27.64 0.14
C TRP A 85 23.45 -28.78 -0.85
N ILE A 86 22.18 -29.04 -1.19
CA ILE A 86 21.77 -30.05 -2.19
C ILE A 86 22.44 -29.78 -3.55
N TYR A 87 22.44 -28.52 -3.99
CA TYR A 87 23.09 -28.14 -5.25
C TYR A 87 24.60 -28.38 -5.22
N ARG A 88 25.29 -28.08 -4.10
CA ARG A 88 26.74 -28.33 -3.98
C ARG A 88 27.09 -29.81 -4.02
N VAL A 89 26.32 -30.66 -3.34
CA VAL A 89 26.55 -32.12 -3.31
C VAL A 89 26.41 -32.73 -4.70
N GLY A 90 25.39 -32.32 -5.46
CA GLY A 90 25.12 -32.86 -6.80
C GLY A 90 25.63 -32.00 -7.96
N LYS A 91 26.59 -31.08 -7.74
CA LYS A 91 26.92 -30.01 -8.71
C LYS A 91 27.17 -30.54 -10.14
N GLY A 92 27.91 -31.63 -10.28
CA GLY A 92 28.19 -32.25 -11.57
C GLY A 92 26.95 -32.77 -12.31
N LEU A 93 25.93 -33.25 -11.58
CA LEU A 93 24.66 -33.71 -12.14
C LEU A 93 23.73 -32.52 -12.47
N TRP A 94 23.67 -31.53 -11.58
CA TRP A 94 22.76 -30.39 -11.73
C TRP A 94 23.16 -29.47 -12.88
N ASP A 95 24.46 -29.21 -13.06
CA ASP A 95 24.95 -28.31 -14.10
C ASP A 95 24.70 -28.87 -15.52
N GLY A 96 24.65 -30.19 -15.67
CA GLY A 96 24.29 -30.89 -16.91
C GLY A 96 22.78 -31.01 -17.18
N SER A 97 21.93 -30.80 -16.17
CA SER A 97 20.48 -30.98 -16.29
C SER A 97 19.78 -29.75 -16.88
N LEU A 98 19.16 -29.91 -18.04
CA LEU A 98 18.32 -28.87 -18.67
C LEU A 98 17.15 -28.46 -17.76
N ALA A 99 16.52 -29.43 -17.08
CA ALA A 99 15.42 -29.17 -16.16
C ALA A 99 15.86 -28.29 -14.98
N PHE A 100 17.01 -28.59 -14.37
CA PHE A 100 17.54 -27.78 -13.27
C PHE A 100 17.91 -26.37 -13.74
N ARG A 101 18.56 -26.23 -14.90
CA ARG A 101 18.88 -24.92 -15.48
C ARG A 101 17.62 -24.10 -15.75
N PHE A 102 16.56 -24.72 -16.25
CA PHE A 102 15.27 -24.06 -16.47
C PHE A 102 14.65 -23.59 -15.15
N VAL A 103 14.48 -24.48 -14.15
CA VAL A 103 13.93 -24.13 -12.84
C VAL A 103 14.77 -23.06 -12.13
N SER A 104 16.09 -23.16 -12.20
CA SER A 104 17.00 -22.15 -11.66
C SER A 104 16.88 -20.81 -12.39
N ALA A 105 16.68 -20.81 -13.71
CA ALA A 105 16.40 -19.58 -14.47
C ALA A 105 15.08 -18.94 -14.01
N LEU A 106 14.01 -19.72 -13.90
CA LEU A 106 12.71 -19.27 -13.38
C LEU A 106 12.84 -18.72 -11.93
N GLY A 107 13.60 -19.39 -11.07
CA GLY A 107 13.88 -18.94 -9.71
C GLY A 107 14.63 -17.61 -9.63
N GLY A 108 15.57 -17.38 -10.55
CA GLY A 108 16.22 -16.07 -10.72
C GLY A 108 15.28 -14.99 -11.24
N ALA A 109 14.15 -15.37 -11.86
CA ALA A 109 13.10 -14.49 -12.35
C ALA A 109 11.85 -14.49 -11.45
N SER A 110 11.96 -14.93 -10.19
CA SER A 110 10.86 -14.98 -9.22
C SER A 110 10.10 -13.65 -9.05
N PHE A 111 10.75 -12.51 -9.25
CA PHE A 111 10.09 -11.19 -9.26
C PHE A 111 9.01 -11.08 -10.36
N VAL A 112 9.16 -11.75 -11.51
CA VAL A 112 8.14 -11.80 -12.56
C VAL A 112 6.90 -12.52 -12.07
N PHE A 113 7.08 -13.70 -11.46
CA PHE A 113 5.98 -14.49 -10.91
C PHE A 113 5.28 -13.79 -9.75
N LEU A 114 6.01 -13.02 -8.96
CA LEU A 114 5.43 -12.14 -7.94
C LEU A 114 4.54 -11.06 -8.58
N GLY A 115 5.00 -10.39 -9.64
CA GLY A 115 4.19 -9.43 -10.38
C GLY A 115 2.96 -10.07 -11.03
N LEU A 116 3.10 -11.28 -11.59
CA LEU A 116 1.99 -12.04 -12.14
C LEU A 116 0.99 -12.46 -11.06
N LEU A 117 1.45 -12.84 -9.87
CA LEU A 117 0.58 -13.14 -8.72
C LEU A 117 -0.25 -11.91 -8.35
N MET A 118 0.36 -10.73 -8.28
CA MET A 118 -0.35 -9.46 -8.04
C MET A 118 -1.38 -9.17 -9.14
N LEU A 119 -1.02 -9.40 -10.41
CA LEU A 119 -1.93 -9.23 -11.54
C LEU A 119 -3.14 -10.17 -11.41
N VAL A 120 -2.92 -11.46 -11.19
CA VAL A 120 -3.97 -12.48 -11.05
C VAL A 120 -4.92 -12.14 -9.89
N MET A 121 -4.38 -11.73 -8.74
CA MET A 121 -5.19 -11.29 -7.58
C MET A 121 -6.18 -10.18 -7.93
N LEU A 122 -5.82 -9.30 -8.87
CA LEU A 122 -6.60 -8.13 -9.27
C LEU A 122 -7.64 -8.41 -10.37
N ILE A 123 -7.46 -9.48 -11.16
CA ILE A 123 -8.34 -9.76 -12.31
C ILE A 123 -9.30 -10.93 -12.10
N VAL A 124 -9.07 -11.78 -11.09
CA VAL A 124 -9.96 -12.91 -10.80
C VAL A 124 -11.21 -12.40 -10.06
N PRO A 125 -12.43 -12.66 -10.56
CA PRO A 125 -13.67 -12.26 -9.88
C PRO A 125 -13.79 -12.84 -8.46
N HIS A 126 -14.44 -12.12 -7.54
CA HIS A 126 -14.53 -12.53 -6.13
C HIS A 126 -15.15 -13.92 -5.96
N SER A 127 -16.18 -14.25 -6.74
CA SER A 127 -16.85 -15.56 -6.71
C SER A 127 -15.92 -16.74 -6.98
N TYR A 128 -14.85 -16.52 -7.74
CA TYR A 128 -13.83 -17.52 -8.05
C TYR A 128 -12.56 -17.36 -7.21
N TRP A 129 -12.49 -16.37 -6.32
CA TRP A 129 -11.30 -16.10 -5.53
C TRP A 129 -11.42 -16.67 -4.11
N ASN A 130 -10.55 -17.64 -3.80
CA ASN A 130 -10.29 -18.04 -2.44
C ASN A 130 -8.97 -17.44 -1.96
N ASN A 131 -8.95 -16.81 -0.78
CA ASN A 131 -7.73 -16.22 -0.22
C ASN A 131 -6.61 -17.24 0.04
N ALA A 132 -6.93 -18.54 0.12
CA ALA A 132 -5.93 -19.61 0.11
C ALA A 132 -5.06 -19.61 -1.16
N TYR A 133 -5.57 -19.15 -2.31
CA TYR A 133 -4.79 -19.00 -3.54
C TYR A 133 -3.69 -17.95 -3.38
N GLY A 134 -3.92 -16.90 -2.60
CA GLY A 134 -2.89 -15.92 -2.28
C GLY A 134 -1.75 -16.54 -1.47
N LEU A 135 -2.08 -17.36 -0.47
CA LEU A 135 -1.09 -18.10 0.32
C LEU A 135 -0.32 -19.10 -0.55
N LEU A 136 -1.01 -19.93 -1.33
CA LEU A 136 -0.39 -20.91 -2.22
C LEU A 136 0.51 -20.23 -3.26
N GLY A 137 0.08 -19.10 -3.81
CA GLY A 137 0.88 -18.28 -4.71
C GLY A 137 2.14 -17.76 -4.04
N ALA A 138 2.04 -17.14 -2.86
CA ALA A 138 3.19 -16.62 -2.13
C ALA A 138 4.17 -17.74 -1.72
N VAL A 139 3.67 -18.89 -1.27
CA VAL A 139 4.47 -20.08 -0.95
C VAL A 139 5.14 -20.63 -2.20
N GLY A 140 4.41 -20.74 -3.32
CA GLY A 140 4.94 -21.22 -4.60
C GLY A 140 6.05 -20.32 -5.16
N VAL A 141 5.86 -19.00 -5.12
CA VAL A 141 6.90 -18.02 -5.52
C VAL A 141 8.10 -18.07 -4.55
N THR A 142 7.87 -18.30 -3.26
CA THR A 142 8.94 -18.50 -2.27
C THR A 142 9.73 -19.76 -2.55
N ALA A 143 9.07 -20.88 -2.81
CA ALA A 143 9.73 -22.13 -3.18
C ALA A 143 10.55 -21.95 -4.46
N LEU A 144 10.00 -21.28 -5.47
CA LEU A 144 10.69 -20.96 -6.71
C LEU A 144 11.93 -20.08 -6.48
N PHE A 145 11.83 -19.06 -5.62
CA PHE A 145 12.97 -18.23 -5.20
C PHE A 145 14.04 -19.06 -4.48
N VAL A 146 13.65 -19.93 -3.54
CA VAL A 146 14.55 -20.80 -2.78
C VAL A 146 15.31 -21.73 -3.72
N LEU A 147 14.63 -22.38 -4.66
CA LEU A 147 15.25 -23.22 -5.68
C LEU A 147 16.21 -22.42 -6.58
N GLY A 148 15.80 -21.22 -7.01
CA GLY A 148 16.66 -20.31 -7.77
C GLY A 148 17.90 -19.82 -7.01
N SER A 149 17.82 -19.76 -5.69
CA SER A 149 18.94 -19.35 -4.84
C SER A 149 20.06 -20.40 -4.79
N ALA A 150 19.75 -21.68 -5.09
CA ALA A 150 20.68 -22.79 -5.01
C ALA A 150 21.92 -22.57 -5.88
N ALA A 151 21.72 -22.14 -7.13
CA ALA A 151 22.79 -21.82 -8.09
C ALA A 151 23.36 -20.39 -7.93
N ARG A 152 22.85 -19.59 -6.99
CA ARG A 152 23.20 -18.16 -6.85
C ARG A 152 23.64 -17.86 -5.42
N PRO A 153 24.96 -17.89 -5.13
CA PRO A 153 25.48 -17.77 -3.76
C PRO A 153 25.00 -16.52 -3.00
N ARG A 154 24.87 -15.39 -3.71
CA ARG A 154 24.46 -14.09 -3.15
C ARG A 154 22.95 -13.97 -2.89
N HIS A 155 22.11 -14.81 -3.49
CA HIS A 155 20.66 -14.73 -3.31
C HIS A 155 20.28 -15.37 -1.97
N ARG A 156 19.52 -14.65 -1.16
CA ARG A 156 19.02 -15.08 0.15
C ARG A 156 17.74 -14.29 0.47
N LEU A 157 16.95 -14.77 1.43
CA LEU A 157 15.83 -14.00 1.96
C LEU A 157 16.36 -12.87 2.85
N GLU A 158 16.12 -11.63 2.47
CA GLU A 158 16.71 -10.41 3.07
C GLU A 158 15.86 -9.84 4.22
N ALA A 159 15.55 -10.68 5.20
CA ALA A 159 14.72 -10.31 6.35
C ALA A 159 15.37 -9.24 7.24
N ASP A 160 16.70 -9.14 7.22
CA ASP A 160 17.49 -8.11 7.90
C ASP A 160 17.10 -6.68 7.48
N ARG A 161 16.56 -6.52 6.28
CA ARG A 161 16.14 -5.22 5.71
C ARG A 161 14.80 -4.71 6.23
N LEU A 162 13.97 -5.56 6.85
CA LEU A 162 12.61 -5.22 7.28
C LEU A 162 12.56 -4.48 8.63
N GLY A 163 13.68 -4.46 9.35
CA GLY A 163 13.81 -3.80 10.64
C GLY A 163 13.19 -4.55 11.83
N PRO A 164 13.44 -4.08 13.06
CA PRO A 164 13.06 -4.78 14.29
C PRO A 164 11.54 -4.83 14.52
N TYR A 165 10.83 -3.79 14.11
CA TYR A 165 9.39 -3.67 14.37
C TYR A 165 8.58 -4.71 13.61
N MET A 166 9.05 -5.14 12.43
CA MET A 166 8.38 -6.21 11.68
C MET A 166 8.44 -7.52 12.45
N LEU A 167 9.61 -7.89 13.01
CA LEU A 167 9.72 -9.08 13.86
C LEU A 167 8.82 -8.97 15.09
N PHE A 168 8.85 -7.82 15.77
CA PHE A 168 8.02 -7.62 16.96
C PHE A 168 6.53 -7.76 16.65
N TYR A 169 6.07 -7.20 15.52
CA TYR A 169 4.71 -7.35 15.04
C TYR A 169 4.35 -8.82 14.77
N LEU A 170 5.22 -9.59 14.11
CA LEU A 170 4.98 -11.02 13.86
C LEU A 170 4.90 -11.84 15.15
N ILE A 171 5.74 -11.54 16.14
CA ILE A 171 5.71 -12.20 17.45
C ILE A 171 4.37 -11.92 18.14
N LEU A 172 3.88 -10.67 18.08
CA LEU A 172 2.60 -10.32 18.71
C LEU A 172 1.38 -10.87 17.97
N LEU A 173 1.45 -11.04 16.64
CA LEU A 173 0.43 -11.78 15.90
C LEU A 173 0.39 -13.26 16.33
N PHE A 174 1.55 -13.89 16.51
CA PHE A 174 1.61 -15.26 17.01
C PHE A 174 1.08 -15.36 18.44
N TYR A 175 1.42 -14.39 19.30
CA TYR A 175 0.86 -14.29 20.65
C TYR A 175 -0.68 -14.15 20.62
N ALA A 176 -1.22 -13.28 19.75
CA ALA A 176 -2.67 -13.10 19.60
C ALA A 176 -3.38 -14.36 19.08
N LEU A 177 -2.72 -15.16 18.22
CA LEU A 177 -3.22 -16.46 17.79
C LEU A 177 -3.33 -17.45 18.97
N VAL A 178 -2.26 -17.60 19.75
CA VAL A 178 -2.23 -18.50 20.91
C VAL A 178 -3.20 -18.03 21.99
N GLY A 179 -3.31 -16.72 22.18
CA GLY A 179 -4.23 -16.07 23.11
C GLY A 179 -5.64 -15.85 22.57
N SER A 180 -6.01 -16.42 21.43
CA SER A 180 -7.34 -16.21 20.84
C SER A 180 -8.44 -16.93 21.62
N LEU A 181 -9.63 -16.33 21.67
CA LEU A 181 -10.86 -16.98 22.15
C LEU A 181 -11.36 -18.08 21.19
N SER A 182 -10.92 -18.07 19.92
CA SER A 182 -11.17 -19.13 18.97
C SER A 182 -9.98 -19.34 18.04
N THR A 183 -9.07 -20.23 18.44
CA THR A 183 -7.83 -20.50 17.69
C THR A 183 -8.09 -20.96 16.25
N SER A 184 -9.16 -21.73 16.00
CA SER A 184 -9.50 -22.22 14.66
C SER A 184 -9.81 -21.08 13.68
N LEU A 185 -10.61 -20.10 14.10
CA LEU A 185 -10.91 -18.92 13.29
C LEU A 185 -9.65 -18.05 13.12
N SER A 186 -8.94 -17.78 14.21
CA SER A 186 -7.73 -16.96 14.18
C SER A 186 -6.62 -17.55 13.34
N MET A 187 -6.52 -18.88 13.22
CA MET A 187 -5.50 -19.54 12.40
C MET A 187 -5.64 -19.16 10.93
N ARG A 188 -6.87 -19.10 10.41
CA ARG A 188 -7.13 -18.70 9.03
C ARG A 188 -6.62 -17.28 8.78
N TYR A 189 -6.95 -16.35 9.66
CA TYR A 189 -6.56 -14.94 9.51
C TYR A 189 -5.06 -14.73 9.74
N PHE A 190 -4.46 -15.48 10.68
CA PHE A 190 -3.01 -15.54 10.86
C PHE A 190 -2.29 -15.93 9.57
N LEU A 191 -2.80 -16.91 8.82
CA LEU A 191 -2.22 -17.28 7.52
C LEU A 191 -2.29 -16.15 6.47
N PHE A 192 -3.27 -15.24 6.55
CA PHE A 192 -3.29 -14.04 5.70
C PHE A 192 -2.21 -13.03 6.11
N HIS A 193 -1.91 -12.89 7.40
CA HIS A 193 -0.73 -12.13 7.86
C HIS A 193 0.58 -12.78 7.40
N VAL A 194 0.69 -14.11 7.48
CA VAL A 194 1.87 -14.84 6.97
C VAL A 194 2.03 -14.62 5.47
N THR A 195 0.94 -14.71 4.70
CA THR A 195 0.96 -14.42 3.25
C THR A 195 1.46 -13.01 2.98
N SER A 196 0.93 -12.02 3.70
CA SER A 196 1.34 -10.62 3.60
C SER A 196 2.83 -10.41 3.90
N PHE A 197 3.32 -11.04 4.97
CA PHE A 197 4.74 -11.02 5.32
C PHE A 197 5.61 -11.65 4.23
N LEU A 198 5.21 -12.80 3.69
CA LEU A 198 5.91 -13.46 2.59
C LEU A 198 5.97 -12.56 1.36
N LEU A 199 4.88 -11.88 1.00
CA LEU A 199 4.87 -10.93 -0.11
C LEU A 199 5.89 -9.80 0.11
N VAL A 200 5.91 -9.17 1.30
CA VAL A 200 6.92 -8.15 1.64
C VAL A 200 8.33 -8.70 1.47
N LEU A 201 8.61 -9.86 2.07
CA LEU A 201 9.93 -10.49 2.04
C LEU A 201 10.35 -10.84 0.61
N LEU A 202 9.42 -11.33 -0.23
CA LEU A 202 9.66 -11.66 -1.63
C LEU A 202 9.94 -10.42 -2.47
N VAL A 203 9.19 -9.32 -2.30
CA VAL A 203 9.46 -8.07 -3.03
C VAL A 203 10.87 -7.57 -2.73
N VAL A 204 11.31 -7.63 -1.46
CA VAL A 204 12.65 -7.19 -1.05
C VAL A 204 13.75 -8.13 -1.55
N SER A 205 13.52 -9.44 -1.46
CA SER A 205 14.55 -10.46 -1.73
C SER A 205 14.72 -10.77 -3.22
N SER A 206 13.62 -10.80 -3.99
CA SER A 206 13.65 -11.14 -5.42
C SER A 206 14.11 -9.98 -6.31
N VAL A 207 13.92 -8.74 -5.85
CA VAL A 207 14.25 -7.54 -6.63
C VAL A 207 15.65 -7.04 -6.26
N GLN A 208 16.53 -7.01 -7.26
CA GLN A 208 17.93 -6.60 -7.16
C GLN A 208 18.25 -5.34 -8.00
N LYS A 209 17.39 -4.99 -8.96
CA LYS A 209 17.53 -3.82 -9.84
C LYS A 209 16.22 -3.04 -9.97
N TYR A 210 16.31 -1.75 -10.30
CA TYR A 210 15.12 -0.91 -10.52
C TYR A 210 14.22 -1.45 -11.64
N GLU A 211 14.78 -2.00 -12.71
CA GLU A 211 14.02 -2.55 -13.84
C GLU A 211 13.14 -3.73 -13.42
N GLN A 212 13.60 -4.52 -12.44
CA GLN A 212 12.82 -5.62 -11.87
C GLN A 212 11.69 -5.08 -11.02
N LEU A 213 11.95 -4.07 -10.15
CA LEU A 213 10.91 -3.40 -9.38
C LEU A 213 9.83 -2.80 -10.30
N ARG A 214 10.27 -2.10 -11.34
CA ARG A 214 9.40 -1.50 -12.35
C ARG A 214 8.50 -2.54 -12.98
N LEU A 215 9.01 -3.73 -13.31
CA LEU A 215 8.20 -4.80 -13.89
C LEU A 215 7.16 -5.33 -12.89
N VAL A 216 7.53 -5.59 -11.64
CA VAL A 216 6.58 -6.06 -10.61
C VAL A 216 5.44 -5.07 -10.43
N VAL A 217 5.77 -3.78 -10.30
CA VAL A 217 4.77 -2.71 -10.18
C VAL A 217 3.95 -2.56 -11.45
N ALA A 218 4.57 -2.64 -12.64
CA ALA A 218 3.84 -2.56 -13.91
C ALA A 218 2.84 -3.71 -14.10
N LEU A 219 3.16 -4.93 -13.64
CA LEU A 219 2.23 -6.05 -13.66
C LEU A 219 1.06 -5.86 -12.69
N ALA A 220 1.31 -5.31 -11.49
CA ALA A 220 0.25 -4.94 -10.56
C ALA A 220 -0.66 -3.83 -11.16
N VAL A 221 -0.07 -2.80 -11.76
CA VAL A 221 -0.81 -1.73 -12.47
C VAL A 221 -1.57 -2.30 -13.67
N ALA A 222 -1.01 -3.25 -14.42
CA ALA A 222 -1.74 -3.90 -15.51
C ALA A 222 -2.99 -4.64 -15.00
N GLY A 223 -2.89 -5.35 -13.87
CA GLY A 223 -4.06 -5.94 -13.19
C GLY A 223 -5.08 -4.88 -12.77
N LEU A 224 -4.61 -3.76 -12.22
CA LEU A 224 -5.48 -2.62 -11.85
C LEU A 224 -6.22 -2.04 -13.06
N VAL A 225 -5.54 -1.89 -14.20
CA VAL A 225 -6.14 -1.36 -15.44
C VAL A 225 -7.22 -2.29 -15.94
N ILE A 226 -6.98 -3.61 -15.96
CA ILE A 226 -8.00 -4.60 -16.37
C ILE A 226 -9.22 -4.52 -15.45
N ALA A 227 -9.00 -4.47 -14.12
CA ALA A 227 -10.08 -4.26 -13.16
C ALA A 227 -10.82 -2.92 -13.37
N SER A 228 -10.10 -1.86 -13.70
CA SER A 228 -10.66 -0.53 -13.94
C SER A 228 -11.45 -0.45 -15.24
N LEU A 229 -11.00 -1.12 -16.30
CA LEU A 229 -11.77 -1.22 -17.55
C LEU A 229 -13.09 -1.96 -17.32
N TYR A 230 -13.07 -3.04 -16.54
CA TYR A 230 -14.30 -3.74 -16.15
C TYR A 230 -15.19 -2.88 -15.25
N GLY A 231 -14.61 -2.10 -14.33
CA GLY A 231 -15.33 -1.11 -13.53
C GLY A 231 -15.98 0.00 -14.37
N CYS A 232 -15.29 0.51 -15.39
CA CYS A 232 -15.86 1.47 -16.33
C CYS A 232 -17.02 0.85 -17.12
N TYR A 233 -16.90 -0.42 -17.53
CA TYR A 233 -17.99 -1.16 -18.16
C TYR A 233 -19.21 -1.30 -17.23
N GLN A 234 -18.99 -1.64 -15.95
CA GLN A 234 -20.06 -1.65 -14.94
C GLN A 234 -20.73 -0.27 -14.80
N SER A 235 -19.95 0.82 -14.83
CA SER A 235 -20.50 2.18 -14.77
C SER A 235 -21.35 2.52 -15.99
N TYR A 236 -21.06 1.94 -17.16
CA TYR A 236 -21.81 2.17 -18.38
C TYR A 236 -23.12 1.37 -18.43
N VAL A 237 -23.07 0.08 -18.06
CA VAL A 237 -24.26 -0.79 -18.04
C VAL A 237 -25.20 -0.46 -16.86
N GLY A 238 -24.65 0.10 -15.80
CA GLY A 238 -25.35 0.30 -14.53
C GLY A 238 -25.19 -0.91 -13.62
N VAL A 239 -25.17 -0.64 -12.32
CA VAL A 239 -25.11 -1.64 -11.25
C VAL A 239 -26.32 -1.41 -10.35
N GLU A 240 -26.84 -2.48 -9.75
CA GLU A 240 -27.95 -2.38 -8.81
C GLU A 240 -27.60 -1.50 -7.61
N ILE A 241 -28.60 -0.76 -7.13
CA ILE A 241 -28.45 0.10 -5.96
C ILE A 241 -28.63 -0.75 -4.70
N VAL A 242 -27.56 -0.83 -3.90
CA VAL A 242 -27.57 -1.57 -2.64
C VAL A 242 -27.76 -0.61 -1.47
N ALA A 243 -28.92 -0.70 -0.80
CA ALA A 243 -29.29 0.22 0.30
C ALA A 243 -28.31 0.21 1.48
N SER A 244 -27.60 -0.90 1.74
CA SER A 244 -26.57 -0.95 2.79
C SER A 244 -25.27 -0.22 2.44
N GLN A 245 -25.08 0.17 1.17
CA GLN A 245 -23.85 0.81 0.68
C GLN A 245 -23.96 2.33 0.54
N GLN A 246 -25.17 2.89 0.64
CA GLN A 246 -25.42 4.32 0.51
C GLN A 246 -26.72 4.74 1.20
N ASP A 247 -26.74 5.96 1.73
CA ASP A 247 -27.96 6.58 2.25
C ASP A 247 -28.83 7.06 1.08
N MET A 248 -29.99 6.45 0.93
CA MET A 248 -30.93 6.72 -0.16
C MET A 248 -31.63 8.08 -0.04
N SER A 249 -31.72 8.63 1.18
CA SER A 249 -32.38 9.93 1.42
C SER A 249 -31.45 11.10 1.17
N VAL A 250 -30.17 10.97 1.55
CA VAL A 250 -29.18 12.04 1.42
C VAL A 250 -28.51 12.03 0.03
N ASN A 251 -28.52 10.89 -0.67
CA ASN A 251 -27.89 10.73 -1.99
C ASN A 251 -28.92 10.35 -3.06
N GLU A 252 -30.04 11.06 -3.11
CA GLU A 252 -31.08 10.85 -4.12
C GLU A 252 -30.52 10.99 -5.54
N GLY A 253 -30.89 10.09 -6.45
CA GLY A 253 -30.40 10.07 -7.83
C GLY A 253 -29.00 9.49 -8.04
N MET A 254 -28.33 9.03 -6.98
CA MET A 254 -27.01 8.39 -7.07
C MET A 254 -27.11 6.99 -7.71
N PRO A 255 -26.36 6.69 -8.79
CA PRO A 255 -26.38 5.37 -9.41
C PRO A 255 -25.71 4.31 -8.52
N GLY A 256 -25.91 3.03 -8.86
CA GLY A 256 -25.22 1.93 -8.19
C GLY A 256 -23.71 2.06 -8.26
N ARG A 257 -23.04 1.68 -7.16
CA ARG A 257 -21.60 1.85 -6.97
C ARG A 257 -20.84 0.70 -7.61
N ILE A 258 -19.87 1.00 -8.49
CA ILE A 258 -19.09 -0.05 -9.15
C ILE A 258 -18.12 -0.72 -8.19
N TYR A 259 -17.90 -2.02 -8.36
CA TYR A 259 -17.02 -2.83 -7.50
C TYR A 259 -16.04 -3.72 -8.29
N SER A 260 -16.11 -3.69 -9.62
CA SER A 260 -15.28 -4.51 -10.52
C SER A 260 -15.29 -5.99 -10.10
N PHE A 261 -14.12 -6.60 -9.90
CA PHE A 261 -13.96 -7.99 -9.49
C PHE A 261 -14.02 -8.23 -7.97
N PHE A 262 -14.35 -7.21 -7.15
CA PHE A 262 -14.12 -7.22 -5.70
C PHE A 262 -15.39 -7.26 -4.83
N ASP A 263 -16.58 -7.40 -5.42
CA ASP A 263 -17.93 -7.47 -4.81
C ASP A 263 -18.31 -6.35 -3.83
N ASN A 264 -17.40 -5.42 -3.53
CA ASN A 264 -17.65 -4.25 -2.71
C ASN A 264 -16.94 -3.02 -3.30
N PRO A 265 -17.65 -1.90 -3.46
CA PRO A 265 -17.08 -0.68 -4.05
C PRO A 265 -15.96 -0.05 -3.21
N ASN A 266 -16.02 -0.16 -1.88
CA ASN A 266 -14.96 0.35 -1.00
C ASN A 266 -13.67 -0.46 -1.20
N ASN A 267 -13.77 -1.79 -1.30
CA ASN A 267 -12.60 -2.65 -1.51
C ASN A 267 -11.88 -2.26 -2.80
N PHE A 268 -12.63 -2.05 -3.88
CA PHE A 268 -12.07 -1.63 -5.16
C PHE A 268 -11.44 -0.23 -5.10
N ALA A 269 -12.11 0.72 -4.45
CA ALA A 269 -11.63 2.09 -4.29
C ALA A 269 -10.33 2.17 -3.47
N GLU A 270 -10.18 1.33 -2.45
CA GLU A 270 -8.96 1.18 -1.65
C GLU A 270 -7.78 0.67 -2.49
N ILE A 271 -8.00 -0.34 -3.34
CA ILE A 271 -6.99 -0.85 -4.26
C ILE A 271 -6.55 0.24 -5.24
N LEU A 272 -7.49 0.99 -5.81
CA LEU A 272 -7.21 2.12 -6.69
C LEU A 272 -6.37 3.18 -5.96
N ALA A 273 -6.75 3.57 -4.75
CA ALA A 273 -6.01 4.55 -3.95
C ALA A 273 -4.56 4.11 -3.64
N MET A 274 -4.32 2.80 -3.43
CA MET A 274 -2.99 2.24 -3.19
C MET A 274 -2.10 2.20 -4.45
N LEU A 275 -2.67 1.90 -5.61
CA LEU A 275 -1.89 1.58 -6.82
C LEU A 275 -1.81 2.74 -7.84
N ILE A 276 -2.77 3.68 -7.86
CA ILE A 276 -2.72 4.87 -8.73
C ILE A 276 -1.42 5.67 -8.53
N PRO A 277 -0.95 5.97 -7.29
CA PRO A 277 0.31 6.69 -7.11
C PRO A 277 1.51 5.97 -7.75
N LEU A 278 1.51 4.63 -7.73
CA LEU A 278 2.59 3.85 -8.34
C LEU A 278 2.59 3.97 -9.87
N ASP A 279 1.42 4.04 -10.53
CA ASP A 279 1.33 4.30 -11.96
C ASP A 279 1.80 5.73 -12.32
N ILE A 280 1.48 6.73 -11.48
CA ILE A 280 2.05 8.07 -11.61
C ILE A 280 3.60 8.01 -11.54
N ALA A 281 4.17 7.21 -10.64
CA ALA A 281 5.62 7.02 -10.60
C ALA A 281 6.17 6.30 -11.84
N LEU A 282 5.43 5.35 -12.43
CA LEU A 282 5.81 4.74 -13.71
C LEU A 282 5.83 5.77 -14.85
N PHE A 283 4.85 6.67 -14.89
CA PHE A 283 4.80 7.80 -15.83
C PHE A 283 6.00 8.73 -15.66
N LEU A 284 6.27 9.19 -14.43
CA LEU A 284 7.39 10.09 -14.13
C LEU A 284 8.76 9.44 -14.39
N GLY A 285 8.88 8.14 -14.14
CA GLY A 285 10.08 7.34 -14.40
C GLY A 285 10.26 6.93 -15.86
N ALA A 286 9.27 7.15 -16.74
CA ALA A 286 9.32 6.71 -18.13
C ALA A 286 10.26 7.59 -18.98
N LYS A 287 11.27 6.94 -19.58
CA LYS A 287 12.24 7.57 -20.50
C LYS A 287 11.71 7.73 -21.93
N THR A 288 10.76 6.89 -22.34
CA THR A 288 10.23 6.86 -23.72
C THR A 288 8.84 7.46 -23.80
N TRP A 289 8.51 8.07 -24.95
CA TRP A 289 7.16 8.57 -25.24
C TRP A 289 6.11 7.46 -25.09
N ARG A 290 6.38 6.27 -25.63
CA ARG A 290 5.48 5.10 -25.52
C ARG A 290 5.20 4.74 -24.06
N GLY A 291 6.23 4.75 -23.21
CA GLY A 291 6.05 4.48 -21.77
C GLY A 291 5.17 5.54 -21.09
N ARG A 292 5.35 6.82 -21.43
CA ARG A 292 4.50 7.90 -20.92
C ARG A 292 3.07 7.78 -21.40
N PHE A 293 2.87 7.49 -22.68
CA PHE A 293 1.54 7.28 -23.27
C PHE A 293 0.80 6.14 -22.57
N TRP A 294 1.43 4.97 -22.42
CA TRP A 294 0.79 3.82 -21.79
C TRP A 294 0.47 4.03 -20.31
N SER A 295 1.33 4.71 -19.55
CA SER A 295 0.99 5.08 -18.16
C SER A 295 -0.14 6.12 -18.09
N LEU A 296 -0.18 7.12 -18.99
CA LEU A 296 -1.32 8.04 -19.03
C LEU A 296 -2.63 7.32 -19.43
N ALA A 297 -2.56 6.42 -20.42
CA ALA A 297 -3.70 5.62 -20.84
C ALA A 297 -4.21 4.69 -19.71
N ALA A 298 -3.29 4.18 -18.88
CA ALA A 298 -3.62 3.38 -17.69
C ALA A 298 -4.31 4.20 -16.59
N LEU A 299 -3.91 5.46 -16.38
CA LEU A 299 -4.51 6.33 -15.36
C LEU A 299 -5.98 6.66 -15.62
N VAL A 300 -6.38 6.87 -16.88
CA VAL A 300 -7.75 7.30 -17.24
C VAL A 300 -8.84 6.36 -16.68
N PRO A 301 -8.85 5.05 -16.99
CA PRO A 301 -9.88 4.15 -16.46
C PRO A 301 -9.80 4.02 -14.93
N CYS A 302 -8.61 4.13 -14.33
CA CYS A 302 -8.45 4.09 -12.87
C CYS A 302 -9.12 5.30 -12.19
N LEU A 303 -8.95 6.50 -12.75
CA LEU A 303 -9.55 7.73 -12.23
C LEU A 303 -11.07 7.76 -12.42
N ILE A 304 -11.57 7.31 -13.58
CA ILE A 304 -13.02 7.14 -13.80
C ILE A 304 -13.58 6.14 -12.77
N SER A 305 -12.89 5.01 -12.59
CA SER A 305 -13.35 3.96 -11.70
C SER A 305 -13.41 4.42 -10.24
N ILE A 306 -12.37 5.09 -9.73
CA ILE A 306 -12.40 5.56 -8.34
C ILE A 306 -13.52 6.59 -8.13
N GLY A 307 -13.81 7.45 -9.10
CA GLY A 307 -14.99 8.33 -9.08
C GLY A 307 -16.30 7.53 -9.03
N ALA A 308 -16.47 6.54 -9.92
CA ALA A 308 -17.68 5.73 -9.99
C ALA A 308 -17.87 4.75 -8.79
N THR A 309 -16.86 4.53 -7.94
CA THR A 309 -17.03 3.79 -6.68
C THR A 309 -17.77 4.59 -5.60
N TYR A 310 -17.80 5.92 -5.71
CA TYR A 310 -18.35 6.84 -4.70
C TYR A 310 -17.84 6.64 -3.26
N GLY A 311 -16.62 6.10 -3.12
CA GLY A 311 -15.95 5.88 -1.85
C GLY A 311 -15.28 7.14 -1.32
N ARG A 312 -15.99 7.90 -0.46
CA ARG A 312 -15.51 9.18 0.13
C ARG A 312 -14.13 9.06 0.80
N ALA A 313 -13.97 8.04 1.65
CA ALA A 313 -12.70 7.80 2.35
C ALA A 313 -11.56 7.57 1.35
N SER A 314 -11.79 6.79 0.29
CA SER A 314 -10.80 6.50 -0.75
C SER A 314 -10.45 7.72 -1.60
N TRP A 315 -11.39 8.63 -1.87
CA TRP A 315 -11.09 9.91 -2.52
C TRP A 315 -10.17 10.78 -1.68
N ILE A 316 -10.48 10.93 -0.38
CA ILE A 316 -9.64 11.67 0.57
C ILE A 316 -8.26 11.00 0.68
N GLY A 317 -8.22 9.67 0.77
CA GLY A 317 -7.00 8.89 0.82
C GLY A 317 -6.12 9.07 -0.42
N LEU A 318 -6.70 8.99 -1.63
CA LEU A 318 -5.97 9.22 -2.88
C LEU A 318 -5.47 10.67 -2.97
N ALA A 319 -6.31 11.66 -2.64
CA ALA A 319 -5.91 13.06 -2.62
C ALA A 319 -4.73 13.28 -1.66
N PHE A 320 -4.80 12.73 -0.45
CA PHE A 320 -3.71 12.79 0.51
C PHE A 320 -2.44 12.06 0.01
N ALA A 321 -2.59 10.90 -0.63
CA ALA A 321 -1.46 10.18 -1.23
C ALA A 321 -0.74 11.00 -2.29
N VAL A 322 -1.50 11.62 -3.20
CA VAL A 322 -0.96 12.49 -4.25
C VAL A 322 -0.31 13.73 -3.64
N LEU A 323 -0.93 14.36 -2.63
CA LEU A 323 -0.35 15.52 -1.94
C LEU A 323 0.97 15.18 -1.25
N VAL A 324 1.07 14.03 -0.57
CA VAL A 324 2.32 13.56 0.05
C VAL A 324 3.38 13.29 -1.02
N MET A 325 3.02 12.63 -2.11
CA MET A 325 3.94 12.39 -3.23
C MET A 325 4.45 13.70 -3.84
N VAL A 326 3.56 14.67 -4.10
CA VAL A 326 3.91 16.01 -4.59
C VAL A 326 4.77 16.75 -3.58
N ALA A 327 4.46 16.65 -2.29
CA ALA A 327 5.23 17.28 -1.22
C ALA A 327 6.69 16.79 -1.19
N LEU A 328 6.88 15.47 -1.33
CA LEU A 328 8.20 14.86 -1.38
C LEU A 328 8.97 15.27 -2.63
N GLU A 329 8.34 15.21 -3.81
CA GLU A 329 9.00 15.54 -5.08
C GLU A 329 9.33 17.03 -5.19
N ASN A 330 8.35 17.88 -4.89
CA ASN A 330 8.48 19.33 -4.92
C ASN A 330 7.35 19.98 -4.12
N TRP A 331 7.60 20.23 -2.83
CA TRP A 331 6.64 20.86 -1.92
C TRP A 331 6.06 22.21 -2.42
N ARG A 332 6.77 22.92 -3.32
CA ARG A 332 6.30 24.18 -3.92
C ARG A 332 5.12 23.99 -4.85
N LEU A 333 4.86 22.76 -5.30
CA LEU A 333 3.70 22.42 -6.11
C LEU A 333 2.47 22.13 -5.26
N ILE A 334 2.55 22.06 -3.93
CA ILE A 334 1.38 21.83 -3.07
C ILE A 334 0.30 22.91 -3.27
N PRO A 335 0.62 24.23 -3.23
CA PRO A 335 -0.40 25.26 -3.45
C PRO A 335 -1.03 25.13 -4.85
N VAL A 336 -0.22 24.82 -5.86
CA VAL A 336 -0.71 24.59 -7.24
C VAL A 336 -1.64 23.38 -7.29
N ALA A 337 -1.26 22.26 -6.66
CA ALA A 337 -2.08 21.07 -6.59
C ALA A 337 -3.41 21.30 -5.86
N LEU A 338 -3.40 22.08 -4.77
CA LEU A 338 -4.61 22.46 -4.03
C LEU A 338 -5.52 23.36 -4.87
N VAL A 339 -4.96 24.39 -5.54
CA VAL A 339 -5.71 25.28 -6.42
C VAL A 339 -6.31 24.49 -7.59
N LEU A 340 -5.54 23.63 -8.25
CA LEU A 340 -6.04 22.77 -9.32
C LEU A 340 -7.13 21.82 -8.83
N GLY A 341 -6.99 21.26 -7.63
CA GLY A 341 -8.01 20.42 -6.99
C GLY A 341 -9.32 21.17 -6.75
N VAL A 342 -9.25 22.39 -6.20
CA VAL A 342 -10.44 23.24 -5.99
C VAL A 342 -11.05 23.66 -7.32
N CYS A 343 -10.23 24.07 -8.30
CA CYS A 343 -10.70 24.42 -9.64
C CYS A 343 -11.31 23.23 -10.40
N ALA A 344 -10.99 21.99 -10.03
CA ALA A 344 -11.58 20.80 -10.64
C ALA A 344 -13.01 20.52 -10.12
N ILE A 345 -13.38 20.98 -8.92
CA ILE A 345 -14.66 20.68 -8.27
C ILE A 345 -15.87 21.04 -9.15
N PRO A 346 -15.95 22.22 -9.79
CA PRO A 346 -17.09 22.58 -10.64
C PRO A 346 -17.25 21.72 -11.90
N PHE A 347 -16.20 21.01 -12.31
CA PHE A 347 -16.22 20.12 -13.48
C PHE A 347 -16.58 18.68 -13.11
N LEU A 348 -16.81 18.38 -11.84
CA LEU A 348 -17.23 17.07 -11.38
C LEU A 348 -18.72 16.86 -11.69
N PRO A 349 -19.14 15.61 -12.01
CA PRO A 349 -20.55 15.25 -12.07
C PRO A 349 -21.29 15.63 -10.79
N GLU A 350 -22.55 16.06 -10.93
CA GLU A 350 -23.40 16.47 -9.80
C GLU A 350 -23.50 15.40 -8.71
N THR A 351 -23.57 14.12 -9.09
CA THR A 351 -23.59 12.98 -8.16
C THR A 351 -22.31 12.91 -7.30
N ILE A 352 -21.15 13.21 -7.87
CA ILE A 352 -19.88 13.25 -7.15
C ILE A 352 -19.82 14.48 -6.25
N TYR A 353 -20.29 15.63 -6.74
CA TYR A 353 -20.37 16.87 -5.97
C TYR A 353 -21.25 16.70 -4.71
N ASN A 354 -22.45 16.16 -4.86
CA ASN A 354 -23.35 15.85 -3.74
C ASN A 354 -22.70 14.88 -2.74
N ARG A 355 -21.95 13.89 -3.25
CA ARG A 355 -21.20 12.96 -2.40
C ARG A 355 -20.05 13.62 -1.64
N ILE A 356 -19.43 14.66 -2.18
CA ILE A 356 -18.39 15.45 -1.48
C ILE A 356 -19.02 16.27 -0.33
N LEU A 357 -20.18 16.89 -0.56
CA LEU A 357 -20.87 17.69 0.47
C LEU A 357 -21.27 16.86 1.70
N THR A 358 -21.51 15.55 1.51
CA THR A 358 -21.89 14.65 2.62
C THR A 358 -20.72 14.16 3.47
N ILE A 359 -19.46 14.40 3.07
CA ILE A 359 -18.26 13.94 3.81
C ILE A 359 -18.28 14.37 5.29
N GLY A 360 -18.75 15.59 5.57
CA GLY A 360 -18.85 16.14 6.93
C GLY A 360 -20.24 16.03 7.55
N ASN A 361 -21.21 15.42 6.87
CA ASN A 361 -22.59 15.38 7.35
C ASN A 361 -22.77 14.27 8.38
N MET A 362 -22.90 14.63 9.66
CA MET A 362 -23.16 13.69 10.76
C MET A 362 -24.58 13.10 10.73
N GLN A 363 -25.48 13.65 9.91
CA GLN A 363 -26.84 13.14 9.76
C GLN A 363 -26.92 11.96 8.78
N ASP A 364 -25.89 11.74 7.95
CA ASP A 364 -25.77 10.59 7.05
C ASP A 364 -25.77 9.29 7.87
N SER A 365 -26.69 8.37 7.54
CA SER A 365 -26.83 7.08 8.22
C SER A 365 -25.52 6.30 8.28
N SER A 366 -24.69 6.37 7.24
CA SER A 366 -23.39 5.67 7.18
C SER A 366 -22.37 6.24 8.16
N THR A 367 -22.42 7.54 8.47
CA THR A 367 -21.54 8.19 9.45
C THR A 367 -22.01 7.86 10.87
N ARG A 368 -23.33 7.94 11.12
CA ARG A 368 -23.92 7.58 12.41
C ARG A 368 -23.66 6.12 12.79
N TYR A 369 -23.77 5.22 11.80
CA TYR A 369 -23.48 3.79 11.97
C TYR A 369 -22.02 3.51 12.37
N ARG A 370 -21.04 4.29 11.88
CA ARG A 370 -19.64 4.15 12.32
C ARG A 370 -19.45 4.56 13.78
N PHE A 371 -20.11 5.64 14.23
CA PHE A 371 -19.99 6.08 15.62
C PHE A 371 -20.61 5.07 16.60
N SER A 372 -21.73 4.42 16.26
CA SER A 372 -22.28 3.34 17.09
C SER A 372 -21.36 2.13 17.15
N ILE A 373 -20.65 1.83 16.06
CA ILE A 373 -19.63 0.78 16.05
C ILE A 373 -18.46 1.14 16.96
N TYR A 374 -18.02 2.41 16.99
CA TYR A 374 -16.95 2.85 17.89
C TYR A 374 -17.36 2.78 19.35
N GLU A 375 -18.63 3.09 19.67
CA GLU A 375 -19.18 2.92 21.01
C GLU A 375 -19.21 1.44 21.43
N ALA A 376 -19.73 0.55 20.58
CA ALA A 376 -19.72 -0.89 20.81
C ALA A 376 -18.27 -1.42 20.97
N THR A 377 -17.35 -0.94 20.14
CA THR A 377 -15.91 -1.25 20.21
C THR A 377 -15.34 -0.80 21.55
N SER A 378 -15.69 0.40 22.03
CA SER A 378 -15.23 0.89 23.32
C SER A 378 -15.66 -0.01 24.48
N ASN A 379 -16.85 -0.62 24.42
CA ASN A 379 -17.29 -1.56 25.45
C ASN A 379 -16.45 -2.84 25.44
N LEU A 380 -16.20 -3.41 24.26
CA LEU A 380 -15.28 -4.55 24.11
C LEU A 380 -13.87 -4.21 24.60
N MET A 381 -13.38 -3.00 24.33
CA MET A 381 -12.04 -2.59 24.76
C MET A 381 -11.90 -2.51 26.27
N LYS A 382 -12.95 -2.21 27.04
CA LYS A 382 -12.86 -2.18 28.52
C LYS A 382 -12.40 -3.53 29.08
N ASP A 383 -12.83 -4.63 28.46
CA ASP A 383 -12.53 -5.99 28.92
C ASP A 383 -11.27 -6.58 28.25
N TYR A 384 -11.02 -6.23 26.99
CA TYR A 384 -9.96 -6.86 26.18
C TYR A 384 -8.81 -5.93 25.74
N TRP A 385 -8.68 -4.70 26.27
CA TRP A 385 -7.67 -3.74 25.82
C TRP A 385 -6.21 -4.25 25.85
N TYR A 386 -5.85 -5.11 26.79
CA TYR A 386 -4.47 -5.56 26.99
C TYR A 386 -4.07 -6.71 26.06
N ARG A 387 -4.84 -7.80 26.04
CA ARG A 387 -4.54 -9.05 25.30
C ARG A 387 -5.22 -9.11 23.93
N GLY A 388 -6.33 -8.42 23.74
CA GLY A 388 -7.22 -8.60 22.61
C GLY A 388 -8.04 -9.90 22.68
N VAL A 389 -8.94 -10.07 21.71
CA VAL A 389 -9.87 -11.22 21.62
C VAL A 389 -9.34 -12.36 20.74
N GLY A 390 -8.30 -12.10 19.95
CA GLY A 390 -7.79 -13.01 18.92
C GLY A 390 -7.98 -12.46 17.51
N LEU A 391 -7.21 -13.01 16.57
CA LEU A 391 -7.25 -12.62 15.16
C LEU A 391 -8.55 -13.08 14.49
N ASP A 392 -8.96 -12.41 13.42
CA ASP A 392 -10.18 -12.64 12.62
C ASP A 392 -11.40 -11.83 13.12
N PRO A 393 -12.04 -11.04 12.22
CA PRO A 393 -13.25 -10.29 12.52
C PRO A 393 -14.39 -11.13 13.09
N GLN A 394 -14.50 -12.41 12.72
CA GLN A 394 -15.55 -13.30 13.24
C GLN A 394 -15.36 -13.61 14.73
N VAL A 395 -14.12 -13.65 15.22
CA VAL A 395 -13.86 -13.81 16.65
C VAL A 395 -14.37 -12.58 17.39
N MET A 396 -14.03 -11.39 16.88
CA MET A 396 -14.49 -10.12 17.44
C MET A 396 -16.02 -9.97 17.35
N GLN A 397 -16.64 -10.38 16.25
CA GLN A 397 -18.10 -10.36 16.07
C GLN A 397 -18.83 -11.23 17.11
N ARG A 398 -18.31 -12.42 17.43
CA ARG A 398 -18.88 -13.26 18.49
C ARG A 398 -18.78 -12.60 19.87
N VAL A 399 -17.70 -11.86 20.12
CA VAL A 399 -17.54 -11.10 21.36
C VAL A 399 -18.50 -9.90 21.37
N PHE A 400 -18.71 -9.21 20.25
CA PHE A 400 -19.71 -8.13 20.18
C PHE A 400 -21.12 -8.61 20.56
N GLN A 401 -21.48 -9.85 20.23
CA GLN A 401 -22.79 -10.45 20.58
C GLN A 401 -23.00 -10.66 22.08
N THR A 402 -21.97 -10.49 22.93
CA THR A 402 -22.11 -10.53 24.39
C THR A 402 -22.34 -9.15 25.01
N TYR A 403 -22.33 -8.08 24.22
CA TYR A 403 -22.59 -6.70 24.65
C TYR A 403 -23.98 -6.23 24.16
N PRO A 404 -24.48 -5.06 24.61
CA PRO A 404 -25.71 -4.50 24.07
C PRO A 404 -25.66 -4.28 22.56
N THR A 405 -26.80 -4.43 21.90
CA THR A 405 -26.96 -4.15 20.47
C THR A 405 -26.75 -2.67 20.15
N MET A 406 -26.41 -2.38 18.89
CA MET A 406 -26.40 -1.01 18.37
C MET A 406 -27.82 -0.43 18.30
N PHE A 407 -27.93 0.86 17.97
CA PHE A 407 -29.20 1.59 17.88
C PHE A 407 -30.24 0.96 16.93
N ASP A 408 -29.80 0.13 15.98
CA ASP A 408 -30.63 -0.56 15.00
C ASP A 408 -30.92 -2.03 15.37
N GLY A 409 -30.50 -2.46 16.57
CA GLY A 409 -30.66 -3.84 17.04
C GLY A 409 -29.64 -4.84 16.49
N SER A 410 -28.67 -4.39 15.68
CA SER A 410 -27.63 -5.25 15.10
C SER A 410 -26.33 -5.23 15.91
N TYR A 411 -25.37 -6.06 15.48
CA TYR A 411 -24.02 -6.13 16.05
C TYR A 411 -22.96 -5.76 15.01
N PRO A 412 -21.89 -5.05 15.39
CA PRO A 412 -20.79 -4.78 14.47
C PRO A 412 -20.18 -6.07 13.89
N ILE A 413 -19.99 -6.11 12.57
CA ILE A 413 -19.25 -7.18 11.89
C ILE A 413 -17.73 -6.95 12.05
N HIS A 414 -17.32 -5.69 12.08
CA HIS A 414 -15.95 -5.24 12.32
C HIS A 414 -15.96 -3.77 12.76
N THR A 415 -14.81 -3.26 13.20
CA THR A 415 -14.70 -1.91 13.79
C THR A 415 -14.76 -0.75 12.80
N HIS A 416 -14.70 -0.99 11.48
CA HIS A 416 -14.57 0.07 10.45
C HIS A 416 -13.36 1.01 10.69
N ASN A 417 -12.30 0.48 11.30
CA ASN A 417 -11.06 1.20 11.54
C ASN A 417 -9.95 0.18 11.78
N ASN A 418 -8.90 0.15 10.94
CA ASN A 418 -7.82 -0.84 11.09
C ASN A 418 -7.11 -0.74 12.45
N TYR A 419 -6.98 0.46 13.01
CA TYR A 419 -6.29 0.66 14.28
C TYR A 419 -7.11 0.10 15.44
N LEU A 420 -8.41 0.38 15.48
CA LEU A 420 -9.31 -0.19 16.49
C LEU A 420 -9.44 -1.70 16.31
N GLN A 421 -9.52 -2.19 15.06
CA GLN A 421 -9.52 -3.62 14.80
C GLN A 421 -8.26 -4.29 15.34
N MET A 422 -7.07 -3.75 15.01
CA MET A 422 -5.80 -4.30 15.46
C MET A 422 -5.71 -4.28 16.99
N TRP A 423 -6.18 -3.22 17.63
CA TRP A 423 -6.21 -3.14 19.09
C TRP A 423 -7.16 -4.20 19.69
N GLY A 424 -8.36 -4.36 19.14
CA GLY A 424 -9.30 -5.39 19.58
C GLY A 424 -8.76 -6.81 19.38
N GLU A 425 -8.12 -7.10 18.25
CA GLU A 425 -7.64 -8.44 17.91
C GLU A 425 -6.37 -8.84 18.66
N THR A 426 -5.42 -7.90 18.83
CA THR A 426 -4.06 -8.19 19.32
C THR A 426 -3.71 -7.53 20.66
N GLY A 427 -4.60 -6.68 21.19
CA GLY A 427 -4.34 -5.88 22.36
C GLY A 427 -3.40 -4.70 22.11
N ILE A 428 -3.13 -3.92 23.16
CA ILE A 428 -2.39 -2.66 23.05
C ILE A 428 -0.95 -2.85 22.55
N LEU A 429 -0.29 -3.94 22.94
CA LEU A 429 1.09 -4.20 22.49
C LEU A 429 1.12 -4.49 21.00
N GLY A 430 0.15 -5.26 20.49
CA GLY A 430 0.05 -5.57 19.07
C GLY A 430 -0.27 -4.33 18.23
N LEU A 431 -1.14 -3.45 18.73
CA LEU A 431 -1.38 -2.14 18.14
C LEU A 431 -0.08 -1.31 18.07
N ILE A 432 0.67 -1.22 19.18
CA ILE A 432 1.93 -0.46 19.23
C ILE A 432 2.94 -1.03 18.23
N ALA A 433 3.04 -2.36 18.11
CA ALA A 433 3.92 -2.99 17.13
C ALA A 433 3.50 -2.69 15.69
N TYR A 434 2.19 -2.79 15.40
CA TYR A 434 1.62 -2.46 14.09
C TYR A 434 1.93 -1.01 13.71
N VAL A 435 1.56 -0.04 14.56
CA VAL A 435 1.86 1.38 14.35
C VAL A 435 3.37 1.61 14.25
N GLY A 436 4.16 0.90 15.04
CA GLY A 436 5.62 0.92 14.98
C GLY A 436 6.15 0.54 13.59
N VAL A 437 5.61 -0.51 12.96
CA VAL A 437 5.95 -0.90 11.57
C VAL A 437 5.57 0.20 10.58
N LEU A 438 4.37 0.79 10.71
CA LEU A 438 3.92 1.87 9.82
C LEU A 438 4.85 3.09 9.89
N LEU A 439 5.09 3.59 11.10
CA LEU A 439 5.93 4.76 11.33
C LEU A 439 7.39 4.49 10.95
N TYR A 440 7.89 3.28 11.20
CA TYR A 440 9.23 2.88 10.78
C TYR A 440 9.38 2.87 9.25
N GLY A 441 8.44 2.27 8.53
CA GLY A 441 8.41 2.25 7.07
C GLY A 441 8.38 3.65 6.48
N LEU A 442 7.49 4.52 6.98
CA LEU A 442 7.40 5.92 6.55
C LEU A 442 8.70 6.68 6.85
N LYS A 443 9.18 6.64 8.09
CA LYS A 443 10.38 7.38 8.51
C LYS A 443 11.61 6.96 7.72
N THR A 444 11.85 5.66 7.58
CA THR A 444 13.01 5.15 6.84
C THR A 444 12.88 5.40 5.34
N GLY A 445 11.66 5.31 4.80
CA GLY A 445 11.35 5.67 3.43
C GLY A 445 11.66 7.15 3.14
N VAL A 446 11.12 8.08 3.93
CA VAL A 446 11.35 9.52 3.72
C VAL A 446 12.84 9.86 3.92
N LYS A 447 13.50 9.30 4.94
CA LYS A 447 14.95 9.48 5.11
C LYS A 447 15.74 9.03 3.89
N GLN A 448 15.37 7.90 3.29
CA GLN A 448 16.06 7.39 2.13
C GLN A 448 15.71 8.19 0.88
N PHE A 449 14.49 8.69 0.73
CA PHE A 449 14.08 9.56 -0.37
C PHE A 449 15.04 10.75 -0.53
N TYR A 450 15.40 11.43 0.57
CA TYR A 450 16.34 12.55 0.55
C TYR A 450 17.81 12.15 0.28
N LYS A 451 18.15 10.87 0.40
CA LYS A 451 19.51 10.36 0.15
C LYS A 451 19.66 9.65 -1.21
N THR A 452 18.56 9.30 -1.86
CA THR A 452 18.55 8.58 -3.14
C THR A 452 18.88 9.51 -4.30
N MET A 453 19.79 9.07 -5.17
CA MET A 453 20.27 9.84 -6.31
C MET A 453 19.58 9.44 -7.64
N ASP A 454 19.23 8.16 -7.84
CA ASP A 454 18.42 7.78 -9.00
C ASP A 454 16.99 8.33 -8.87
N LYS A 455 16.66 9.27 -9.76
CA LYS A 455 15.33 9.89 -9.86
C LYS A 455 14.22 8.85 -10.00
N ARG A 456 14.48 7.73 -10.68
CA ARG A 456 13.48 6.68 -10.92
C ARG A 456 13.11 5.95 -9.63
N VAL A 457 14.10 5.59 -8.82
CA VAL A 457 13.89 5.01 -7.48
C VAL A 457 13.21 6.03 -6.58
N ARG A 458 13.62 7.31 -6.68
CA ARG A 458 13.05 8.40 -5.90
C ARG A 458 11.56 8.62 -6.18
N HIS A 459 11.14 8.63 -7.45
CA HIS A 459 9.72 8.71 -7.87
C HIS A 459 8.90 7.54 -7.33
N MET A 460 9.41 6.31 -7.46
CA MET A 460 8.74 5.12 -6.94
C MET A 460 8.60 5.16 -5.40
N LEU A 461 9.65 5.62 -4.72
CA LEU A 461 9.64 5.77 -3.26
C LEU A 461 8.64 6.83 -2.80
N ALA A 462 8.60 8.01 -3.44
CA ALA A 462 7.60 9.05 -3.13
C ALA A 462 6.16 8.55 -3.33
N ALA A 463 5.90 7.86 -4.44
CA ALA A 463 4.59 7.29 -4.72
C ALA A 463 4.18 6.22 -3.70
N SER A 464 5.08 5.30 -3.35
CA SER A 464 4.79 4.26 -2.35
C SER A 464 4.59 4.81 -0.93
N ILE A 465 5.35 5.85 -0.53
CA ILE A 465 5.12 6.59 0.72
C ILE A 465 3.77 7.31 0.69
N GLY A 466 3.47 8.00 -0.41
CA GLY A 466 2.19 8.67 -0.61
C GLY A 466 1.02 7.68 -0.52
N ALA A 467 1.08 6.58 -1.26
CA ALA A 467 0.07 5.52 -1.21
C ALA A 467 -0.11 4.95 0.20
N LEU A 468 0.98 4.71 0.94
CA LEU A 468 0.92 4.25 2.33
C LEU A 468 0.23 5.29 3.24
N CYS A 469 0.57 6.58 3.10
CA CYS A 469 -0.10 7.66 3.81
C CYS A 469 -1.60 7.74 3.47
N GLY A 470 -1.95 7.59 2.19
CA GLY A 470 -3.35 7.60 1.74
C GLY A 470 -4.17 6.46 2.31
N ILE A 471 -3.64 5.23 2.26
CA ILE A 471 -4.35 4.07 2.82
C ILE A 471 -4.45 4.15 4.35
N MET A 472 -3.45 4.73 5.04
CA MET A 472 -3.54 5.00 6.48
C MET A 472 -4.67 5.96 6.83
N VAL A 473 -4.93 6.99 6.00
CA VAL A 473 -6.09 7.88 6.18
C VAL A 473 -7.41 7.11 5.97
N ILE A 474 -7.47 6.27 4.93
CA ILE A 474 -8.66 5.42 4.70
C ILE A 474 -8.88 4.47 5.88
N SER A 475 -7.82 3.89 6.43
CA SER A 475 -7.83 2.98 7.58
C SER A 475 -8.39 3.59 8.88
N VAL A 476 -8.57 4.91 8.96
CA VAL A 476 -9.28 5.56 10.08
C VAL A 476 -10.79 5.39 9.95
N ALA A 477 -11.30 5.37 8.71
CA ALA A 477 -12.73 5.35 8.42
C ALA A 477 -13.25 4.00 7.90
N GLU A 478 -12.34 3.07 7.56
CA GLU A 478 -12.67 1.73 7.09
C GLU A 478 -11.75 0.68 7.68
N TYR A 479 -12.29 -0.54 7.83
CA TYR A 479 -11.49 -1.73 8.10
C TYR A 479 -11.09 -2.40 6.78
N THR A 480 -10.00 -1.91 6.19
CA THR A 480 -9.54 -2.28 4.84
C THR A 480 -9.10 -3.75 4.74
N TRP A 481 -8.80 -4.40 5.86
CA TRP A 481 -8.32 -5.79 5.86
C TRP A 481 -9.43 -6.82 6.05
N PHE A 482 -10.69 -6.38 6.20
CA PHE A 482 -11.84 -7.29 6.09
C PHE A 482 -11.76 -8.12 4.81
N TYR A 483 -11.19 -7.52 3.76
CA TYR A 483 -10.88 -8.15 2.51
C TYR A 483 -9.38 -8.48 2.37
N PRO A 484 -8.96 -9.77 2.43
CA PRO A 484 -7.53 -10.10 2.45
C PRO A 484 -6.76 -9.72 1.20
N ARG A 485 -7.41 -9.55 0.03
CA ARG A 485 -6.74 -9.01 -1.16
C ARG A 485 -6.24 -7.59 -0.93
N ASN A 486 -7.02 -6.75 -0.24
CA ASN A 486 -6.61 -5.39 0.12
C ASN A 486 -5.46 -5.42 1.12
N MET A 487 -5.50 -6.34 2.08
CA MET A 487 -4.40 -6.59 3.00
C MET A 487 -3.10 -6.98 2.27
N PHE A 488 -3.17 -7.88 1.29
CA PHE A 488 -1.99 -8.28 0.50
C PHE A 488 -1.38 -7.10 -0.27
N ILE A 489 -2.22 -6.25 -0.87
CA ILE A 489 -1.77 -5.04 -1.60
C ILE A 489 -1.22 -3.99 -0.63
N TYR A 490 -1.84 -3.82 0.53
CA TYR A 490 -1.37 -2.95 1.62
C TYR A 490 0.06 -3.32 2.01
N TRP A 491 0.33 -4.60 2.25
CA TRP A 491 1.67 -5.07 2.62
C TRP A 491 2.63 -5.10 1.42
N PHE A 492 2.15 -5.31 0.20
CA PHE A 492 2.96 -5.14 -1.01
C PHE A 492 3.56 -3.73 -1.10
N LEU A 493 2.86 -2.67 -0.68
CA LEU A 493 3.42 -1.31 -0.62
C LEU A 493 4.64 -1.22 0.31
N PHE A 494 4.62 -1.91 1.46
CA PHE A 494 5.81 -2.01 2.33
C PHE A 494 6.97 -2.70 1.61
N GLY A 495 6.69 -3.77 0.87
CA GLY A 495 7.67 -4.42 0.00
C GLY A 495 8.31 -3.43 -0.97
N VAL A 496 7.50 -2.63 -1.68
CA VAL A 496 8.00 -1.59 -2.62
C VAL A 496 8.86 -0.55 -1.90
N ILE A 497 8.42 -0.05 -0.73
CA ILE A 497 9.18 0.93 0.07
C ILE A 497 10.54 0.35 0.47
N PHE A 498 10.58 -0.84 1.09
CA PHE A 498 11.83 -1.45 1.55
C PHE A 498 12.76 -1.82 0.39
N THR A 499 12.21 -2.23 -0.76
CA THR A 499 13.01 -2.45 -1.97
C THR A 499 13.59 -1.15 -2.52
N CYS A 500 12.82 -0.07 -2.58
CA CYS A 500 13.35 1.25 -2.94
C CYS A 500 14.45 1.69 -1.97
N ILE A 501 14.29 1.40 -0.67
CA ILE A 501 15.31 1.72 0.33
C ILE A 501 16.60 0.94 0.07
N LYS A 502 16.48 -0.36 -0.19
CA LYS A 502 17.59 -1.23 -0.57
C LYS A 502 18.32 -0.72 -1.81
N LEU A 503 17.60 -0.45 -2.90
CA LEU A 503 18.18 0.03 -4.16
C LEU A 503 18.89 1.37 -3.97
N GLY A 504 18.28 2.31 -3.24
CA GLY A 504 18.88 3.61 -2.94
C GLY A 504 20.17 3.54 -2.12
N ARG A 505 20.33 2.54 -1.24
CA ARG A 505 21.57 2.30 -0.48
C ARG A 505 22.66 1.64 -1.32
N SER A 506 22.30 0.68 -2.17
CA SER A 506 23.26 0.02 -3.05
C SER A 506 23.94 1.00 -4.02
N GLU A 507 23.22 2.03 -4.47
CA GLU A 507 23.81 3.11 -5.28
C GLU A 507 24.86 3.92 -4.52
N GLN A 508 24.66 4.15 -3.22
CA GLN A 508 25.60 4.91 -2.38
C GLN A 508 26.90 4.15 -2.14
N GLN A 509 26.83 2.81 -2.07
CA GLN A 509 28.00 1.95 -1.85
C GLN A 509 28.83 1.70 -3.12
N SER A 510 28.27 2.00 -4.30
CA SER A 510 28.95 1.85 -5.60
C SER A 510 29.72 3.11 -6.02
N LYS A 511 29.69 4.17 -5.20
CA LYS A 511 30.47 5.40 -5.34
C LYS A 511 31.37 5.54 -4.13
#